data_AF-A0A561E9A7-F1
#
_entry.id   AF-A0A561E9A7-F1
#
_cell.length_a   1.000
_cell.length_b   1.000
_cell.length_c   1.000
_cell.angle_alpha   90.00
_cell.angle_beta   90.00
_cell.angle_gamma   90.00
#
_symmetry.space_group_name_H-M   'P 1'
#
loop_
_entity.id
_entity.type
_entity.pdbx_description
1 polymer ?
#
loop_
_entity_poly.entity_id
_entity_poly.type
_entity_poly.pdbx_seq_one_letter_code
_entity_poly.pdbx_strand_id
1 'polypeptide(L)'
;MPLTTDRVIETAAAILRRHGLADLSMRRLATELGVQPGALYWHVENKQTLLVRVADRMLSDVDLPDAGPGRTSDTVAAAAAIETLAAGVRAAVLPVPDGAEVVALGYALDPASVQAFVRLRGLVGGLGIAGRERAAVTDLIVHHLLGCVGAEQNRRLAGLSTRGAGASYERGLRLILRGLATR
;
A
#
# COMPACT_ATOMS: atom_id res chain seq x y z
N MET A 1 -29.33 -3.25 10.27
CA MET A 1 -28.23 -4.24 10.15
C MET A 1 -27.13 -3.84 11.13
N PRO A 2 -26.60 -4.75 11.95
CA PRO A 2 -25.59 -4.43 12.97
C PRO A 2 -24.32 -3.83 12.35
N LEU A 3 -23.62 -3.03 13.14
CA LEU A 3 -22.31 -2.50 12.78
C LEU A 3 -21.27 -3.62 12.88
N THR A 4 -20.42 -3.75 11.87
CA THR A 4 -19.31 -4.72 11.84
C THR A 4 -18.03 -4.01 11.46
N THR A 5 -16.88 -4.58 11.86
CA THR A 5 -15.56 -4.01 11.54
C THR A 5 -15.36 -3.87 10.03
N ASP A 6 -15.76 -4.86 9.25
CA ASP A 6 -15.69 -4.81 7.78
C ASP A 6 -16.50 -3.65 7.21
N ARG A 7 -17.74 -3.44 7.71
CA ARG A 7 -18.55 -2.29 7.26
C ARG A 7 -17.93 -0.96 7.61
N VAL A 8 -17.28 -0.84 8.76
CA VAL A 8 -16.55 0.36 9.17
C VAL A 8 -15.39 0.63 8.20
N ILE A 9 -14.58 -0.38 7.89
CA ILE A 9 -13.43 -0.27 7.00
C ILE A 9 -13.87 0.05 5.56
N GLU A 10 -14.87 -0.67 5.04
CA GLU A 10 -15.42 -0.45 3.68
C GLU A 10 -15.98 0.96 3.50
N THR A 11 -16.71 1.45 4.51
CA THR A 11 -17.27 2.81 4.46
C THR A 11 -16.17 3.85 4.57
N ALA A 12 -15.14 3.63 5.39
CA ALA A 12 -13.98 4.52 5.47
C ALA A 12 -13.21 4.56 4.13
N ALA A 13 -12.97 3.41 3.51
CA ALA A 13 -12.35 3.32 2.19
C ALA A 13 -13.19 3.99 1.10
N ALA A 14 -14.52 3.91 1.17
CA ALA A 14 -15.42 4.63 0.27
C ALA A 14 -15.37 6.16 0.46
N ILE A 15 -15.31 6.63 1.70
CA ILE A 15 -15.14 8.06 2.01
C ILE A 15 -13.81 8.55 1.44
N LEU A 16 -12.71 7.83 1.69
CA LEU A 16 -11.39 8.16 1.17
C LEU A 16 -11.39 8.27 -0.37
N ARG A 17 -11.96 7.27 -1.07
CA ARG A 17 -12.05 7.28 -2.53
C ARG A 17 -12.82 8.48 -3.10
N ARG A 18 -13.84 8.95 -2.38
CA ARG A 18 -14.70 10.06 -2.83
C ARG A 18 -14.15 11.43 -2.45
N HIS A 19 -13.46 11.53 -1.33
CA HIS A 19 -13.23 12.81 -0.66
C HIS A 19 -11.79 13.06 -0.20
N GLY A 20 -10.92 12.05 -0.22
CA GLY A 20 -9.56 12.14 0.30
C GLY A 20 -9.47 12.00 1.82
N LEU A 21 -8.23 12.01 2.29
CA LEU A 21 -7.86 11.72 3.68
C LEU A 21 -8.24 12.85 4.63
N ALA A 22 -8.12 14.11 4.19
CA ALA A 22 -8.50 15.28 4.98
C ALA A 22 -9.97 15.19 5.45
N ASP A 23 -10.79 14.57 4.62
CA ASP A 23 -12.22 14.46 4.78
C ASP A 23 -12.67 13.17 5.48
N LEU A 24 -11.75 12.22 5.68
CA LEU A 24 -11.96 10.99 6.46
C LEU A 24 -11.76 11.28 7.95
N SER A 25 -12.86 11.54 8.66
CA SER A 25 -12.88 11.69 10.12
C SER A 25 -13.77 10.64 10.79
N MET A 26 -13.50 10.32 12.07
CA MET A 26 -14.33 9.40 12.86
C MET A 26 -15.79 9.89 12.91
N ARG A 27 -16.01 11.20 13.02
CA ARG A 27 -17.35 11.79 13.05
C ARG A 27 -18.07 11.59 11.72
N ARG A 28 -17.43 11.92 10.58
CA ARG A 28 -18.04 11.72 9.26
C ARG A 28 -18.35 10.24 9.00
N LEU A 29 -17.42 9.36 9.35
CA LEU A 29 -17.61 7.92 9.21
C LEU A 29 -18.83 7.45 10.00
N ALA A 30 -19.00 7.90 11.24
CA ALA A 30 -20.16 7.59 12.05
C ALA A 30 -21.46 8.12 11.41
N THR A 31 -21.44 9.35 10.88
CA THR A 31 -22.57 9.94 10.15
C THR A 31 -22.94 9.11 8.92
N GLU A 32 -21.99 8.73 8.08
CA GLU A 32 -22.24 7.92 6.87
C GLU A 32 -22.81 6.53 7.23
N LEU A 33 -22.38 5.97 8.37
CA LEU A 33 -22.85 4.69 8.90
C LEU A 33 -24.20 4.78 9.65
N GLY A 34 -24.71 5.99 9.91
CA GLY A 34 -25.94 6.19 10.69
C GLY A 34 -25.82 5.81 12.16
N VAL A 35 -24.62 5.92 12.76
CA VAL A 35 -24.34 5.56 14.16
C VAL A 35 -23.73 6.73 14.93
N GLN A 36 -23.73 6.63 16.26
CA GLN A 36 -22.98 7.57 17.10
C GLN A 36 -21.47 7.29 17.02
N PRO A 37 -20.59 8.31 17.09
CA PRO A 37 -19.14 8.11 17.03
C PRO A 37 -18.60 7.10 18.05
N GLY A 38 -19.19 7.06 19.25
CA GLY A 38 -18.88 6.07 20.29
C GLY A 38 -19.01 4.62 19.83
N ALA A 39 -19.92 4.33 18.88
CA ALA A 39 -20.13 2.99 18.34
C ALA A 39 -18.93 2.47 17.53
N LEU A 40 -18.18 3.37 16.87
CA LEU A 40 -17.04 2.99 16.05
C LEU A 40 -15.89 2.41 16.89
N TYR A 41 -15.73 2.90 18.12
CA TYR A 41 -14.63 2.52 19.00
C TYR A 41 -14.68 1.06 19.49
N TRP A 42 -15.84 0.40 19.35
CA TRP A 42 -15.96 -1.05 19.55
C TRP A 42 -15.34 -1.87 18.43
N HIS A 43 -15.10 -1.26 17.26
CA HIS A 43 -14.58 -1.92 16.07
C HIS A 43 -13.16 -1.48 15.72
N VAL A 44 -12.82 -0.21 15.96
CA VAL A 44 -11.50 0.37 15.73
C VAL A 44 -11.13 1.30 16.88
N GLU A 45 -9.98 1.07 17.51
CA GLU A 45 -9.58 1.80 18.72
C GLU A 45 -9.40 3.31 18.49
N ASN A 46 -8.90 3.70 17.32
CA ASN A 46 -8.63 5.08 16.97
C ASN A 46 -8.52 5.25 15.44
N LYS A 47 -8.31 6.50 15.00
CA LYS A 47 -8.18 6.84 13.57
C LYS A 47 -6.97 6.15 12.95
N GLN A 48 -5.86 6.01 13.67
CA GLN A 48 -4.63 5.40 13.18
C GLN A 48 -4.84 3.91 12.88
N THR A 49 -5.45 3.16 13.80
CA THR A 49 -5.81 1.75 13.61
C THR A 49 -6.79 1.59 12.44
N LEU A 50 -7.74 2.50 12.28
CA LEU A 50 -8.62 2.52 11.11
C LEU A 50 -7.82 2.71 9.81
N LEU A 51 -6.88 3.65 9.75
CA LEU A 51 -6.08 3.92 8.56
C LEU A 51 -5.17 2.74 8.18
N VAL A 52 -4.61 2.02 9.16
CA VAL A 52 -3.87 0.76 8.90
C VAL A 52 -4.77 -0.25 8.21
N ARG A 53 -5.99 -0.44 8.71
CA ARG A 53 -6.96 -1.39 8.12
C ARG A 53 -7.47 -0.95 6.74
N VAL A 54 -7.66 0.37 6.54
CA VAL A 54 -8.01 0.92 5.23
C VAL A 54 -6.88 0.74 4.23
N ALA A 55 -5.62 0.92 4.64
CA ALA A 55 -4.45 0.68 3.79
C ALA A 55 -4.37 -0.77 3.32
N ASP A 56 -4.55 -1.75 4.23
CA ASP A 56 -4.59 -3.16 3.87
C ASP A 56 -5.78 -3.47 2.93
N ARG A 57 -6.96 -2.94 3.24
CA ARG A 57 -8.15 -3.12 2.40
C ARG A 57 -7.99 -2.55 1.00
N MET A 58 -7.33 -1.40 0.84
CA MET A 58 -7.04 -0.81 -0.47
C MET A 58 -6.20 -1.74 -1.36
N LEU A 59 -5.40 -2.61 -0.75
CA LEU A 59 -4.49 -3.51 -1.45
C LEU A 59 -4.98 -4.96 -1.48
N SER A 60 -6.17 -5.27 -0.94
CA SER A 60 -6.65 -6.65 -0.83
C SER A 60 -6.98 -7.31 -2.18
N ASP A 61 -7.26 -6.50 -3.20
CA ASP A 61 -7.60 -6.95 -4.55
C ASP A 61 -6.35 -7.03 -5.45
N VAL A 62 -5.18 -6.70 -4.92
CA VAL A 62 -3.91 -6.85 -5.63
C VAL A 62 -3.56 -8.34 -5.65
N ASP A 63 -3.38 -8.90 -6.84
CA ASP A 63 -2.88 -10.26 -7.00
C ASP A 63 -1.52 -10.39 -6.31
N LEU A 64 -1.45 -11.27 -5.31
CA LEU A 64 -0.25 -11.55 -4.54
C LEU A 64 0.48 -12.74 -5.18
N PRO A 65 1.60 -12.52 -5.91
CA PRO A 65 2.30 -13.60 -6.59
C PRO A 65 2.71 -14.68 -5.60
N ASP A 66 2.75 -15.94 -6.03
CA ASP A 66 3.25 -17.00 -5.16
C ASP A 66 4.71 -16.80 -4.79
N ALA A 67 4.96 -16.45 -3.53
CA ALA A 67 6.27 -16.63 -2.93
C ALA A 67 6.39 -18.12 -2.66
N GLY A 68 6.73 -18.88 -3.71
CA GLY A 68 6.93 -20.32 -3.61
C GLY A 68 7.84 -20.66 -2.42
N PRO A 69 7.67 -21.83 -1.79
CA PRO A 69 8.51 -22.25 -0.67
C PRO A 69 9.97 -22.17 -1.09
N GLY A 70 10.76 -21.34 -0.38
CA GLY A 70 12.10 -20.89 -0.75
C GLY A 70 13.13 -21.98 -1.03
N ARG A 71 13.00 -22.65 -2.18
CA ARG A 71 13.93 -23.69 -2.66
C ARG A 71 14.47 -23.43 -4.07
N THR A 72 13.98 -22.43 -4.77
CA THR A 72 14.58 -21.97 -6.03
C THR A 72 15.03 -20.54 -5.83
N SER A 73 16.34 -20.34 -5.70
CA SER A 73 17.03 -19.05 -5.75
C SER A 73 16.97 -18.42 -7.14
N ASP A 74 15.76 -18.38 -7.73
CA ASP A 74 15.54 -17.77 -9.03
C ASP A 74 15.34 -16.27 -8.82
N THR A 75 16.47 -15.57 -8.87
CA THR A 75 16.53 -14.11 -8.72
C THR A 75 15.70 -13.41 -9.81
N VAL A 76 15.61 -14.00 -11.00
CA VAL A 76 14.84 -13.44 -12.13
C VAL A 76 13.35 -13.56 -11.85
N ALA A 77 12.88 -14.73 -11.42
CA ALA A 77 11.49 -14.94 -11.05
C ALA A 77 11.07 -14.05 -9.85
N ALA A 78 11.95 -13.92 -8.85
CA ALA A 78 11.70 -13.06 -7.70
C ALA A 78 11.62 -11.57 -8.10
N ALA A 79 12.54 -11.09 -8.95
CA ALA A 79 12.49 -9.73 -9.47
C ALA A 79 11.20 -9.46 -10.28
N ALA A 80 10.81 -10.40 -11.16
CA ALA A 80 9.56 -10.28 -11.93
C ALA A 80 8.32 -10.26 -11.02
N ALA A 81 8.28 -11.09 -9.97
CA ALA A 81 7.19 -11.08 -9.00
C ALA A 81 7.12 -9.75 -8.21
N ILE A 82 8.27 -9.17 -7.87
CA ILE A 82 8.33 -7.84 -7.22
C ILE A 82 7.78 -6.77 -8.16
N GLU A 83 8.16 -6.79 -9.45
CA GLU A 83 7.62 -5.86 -10.45
C GLU A 83 6.09 -5.98 -10.58
N THR A 84 5.57 -7.19 -10.68
CA THR A 84 4.12 -7.45 -10.76
C THR A 84 3.38 -6.94 -9.53
N LEU A 85 3.87 -7.28 -8.33
CA LEU A 85 3.26 -6.82 -7.08
C LEU A 85 3.29 -5.30 -6.96
N ALA A 86 4.43 -4.67 -7.25
CA ALA A 86 4.56 -3.22 -7.18
C ALA A 86 3.66 -2.51 -8.21
N ALA A 87 3.51 -3.08 -9.41
CA ALA A 87 2.59 -2.58 -10.43
C ALA A 87 1.12 -2.69 -9.96
N GLY A 88 0.74 -3.80 -9.33
CA GLY A 88 -0.58 -4.01 -8.75
C GLY A 88 -0.89 -3.00 -7.65
N VAL A 89 0.04 -2.81 -6.69
CA VAL A 89 -0.09 -1.80 -5.64
C VAL A 89 -0.20 -0.40 -6.24
N ARG A 90 0.64 -0.06 -7.24
CA ARG A 90 0.54 1.23 -7.94
C ARG A 90 -0.83 1.42 -8.56
N ALA A 91 -1.36 0.41 -9.25
CA ALA A 91 -2.66 0.46 -9.93
C ALA A 91 -3.82 0.63 -8.94
N ALA A 92 -3.75 -0.02 -7.77
CA ALA A 92 -4.75 0.10 -6.72
C ALA A 92 -4.74 1.48 -6.04
N VAL A 93 -3.55 2.04 -5.80
CA VAL A 93 -3.38 3.27 -5.00
C VAL A 93 -3.57 4.54 -5.83
N LEU A 94 -3.02 4.57 -7.05
CA LEU A 94 -2.97 5.79 -7.88
C LEU A 94 -4.34 6.48 -8.15
N PRO A 95 -5.46 5.75 -8.32
CA PRO A 95 -6.78 6.35 -8.52
C PRO A 95 -7.39 6.94 -7.23
N VAL A 96 -6.91 6.53 -6.05
CA VAL A 96 -7.52 6.90 -4.76
C VAL A 96 -6.91 8.21 -4.26
N PRO A 97 -7.71 9.27 -4.04
CA PRO A 97 -7.21 10.52 -3.47
C PRO A 97 -6.45 10.27 -2.15
N ASP A 98 -5.28 10.88 -2.00
CA ASP A 98 -4.38 10.71 -0.84
C ASP A 98 -4.00 9.26 -0.54
N GLY A 99 -4.20 8.35 -1.50
CA GLY A 99 -4.02 6.92 -1.31
C GLY A 99 -2.57 6.56 -0.95
N ALA A 100 -1.58 7.22 -1.57
CA ALA A 100 -0.18 6.98 -1.24
C ALA A 100 0.13 7.36 0.21
N GLU A 101 -0.47 8.44 0.72
CA GLU A 101 -0.30 8.89 2.10
C GLU A 101 -0.94 7.90 3.08
N VAL A 102 -2.16 7.46 2.81
CA VAL A 102 -2.86 6.46 3.66
C VAL A 102 -2.08 5.15 3.73
N VAL A 103 -1.61 4.65 2.58
CA VAL A 103 -0.84 3.40 2.54
C VAL A 103 0.53 3.56 3.20
N ALA A 104 1.20 4.71 3.03
CA ALA A 104 2.46 5.01 3.72
C ALA A 104 2.28 5.08 5.24
N LEU A 105 1.20 5.70 5.72
CA LEU A 105 0.85 5.73 7.14
C LEU A 105 0.57 4.32 7.67
N GLY A 106 -0.21 3.52 6.95
CA GLY A 106 -0.49 2.14 7.32
C GLY A 106 0.80 1.32 7.43
N TYR A 107 1.70 1.44 6.44
CA TYR A 107 2.99 0.80 6.45
C TYR A 107 3.88 1.26 7.61
N ALA A 108 3.95 2.56 7.88
CA ALA A 108 4.79 3.11 8.95
C ALA A 108 4.30 2.69 10.36
N LEU A 109 2.99 2.58 10.55
CA LEU A 109 2.38 2.21 11.83
C LEU A 109 2.46 0.71 12.10
N ASP A 110 2.16 -0.12 11.09
CA ASP A 110 2.19 -1.56 11.22
C ASP A 110 2.41 -2.25 9.86
N PRO A 111 3.68 -2.47 9.44
CA PRO A 111 3.99 -3.15 8.19
C PRO A 111 3.41 -4.56 8.09
N ALA A 112 3.23 -5.25 9.23
CA ALA A 112 2.76 -6.63 9.27
C ALA A 112 1.24 -6.75 9.04
N SER A 113 0.50 -5.65 9.24
CA SER A 113 -0.93 -5.58 8.96
C SER A 113 -1.25 -5.39 7.47
N VAL A 114 -0.27 -5.10 6.61
CA VAL A 114 -0.50 -4.86 5.18
C VAL A 114 0.03 -6.04 4.35
N GLN A 115 -0.87 -6.91 3.90
CA GLN A 115 -0.50 -8.20 3.30
C GLN A 115 0.36 -8.08 2.04
N ALA A 116 0.11 -7.07 1.22
CA ALA A 116 0.94 -6.78 0.06
C ALA A 116 2.41 -6.57 0.42
N PHE A 117 2.71 -5.87 1.53
CA PHE A 117 4.09 -5.62 1.95
C PHE A 117 4.72 -6.78 2.71
N VAL A 118 3.92 -7.57 3.44
CA VAL A 118 4.35 -8.87 3.95
C VAL A 118 4.80 -9.77 2.79
N ARG A 119 4.03 -9.80 1.70
CA ARG A 119 4.36 -10.59 0.52
C ARG A 119 5.61 -10.09 -0.18
N LEU A 120 5.73 -8.77 -0.36
CA LEU A 120 6.93 -8.14 -0.91
C LEU A 120 8.18 -8.54 -0.14
N ARG A 121 8.14 -8.49 1.21
CA ARG A 121 9.26 -8.91 2.06
C ARG A 121 9.65 -10.37 1.83
N GLY A 122 8.68 -11.25 1.58
CA GLY A 122 8.90 -12.64 1.18
C GLY A 122 9.63 -12.76 -0.16
N LEU A 123 9.16 -12.01 -1.17
CA LEU A 123 9.77 -11.98 -2.51
C LEU A 123 11.20 -11.42 -2.51
N VAL A 124 11.48 -10.41 -1.68
CA VAL A 124 12.85 -9.90 -1.47
C VAL A 124 13.78 -11.00 -0.95
N GLY A 125 13.26 -11.96 -0.16
CA GLY A 125 14.01 -13.15 0.24
C GLY A 125 14.44 -14.04 -0.93
N GLY A 126 13.66 -14.07 -2.01
CA GLY A 126 13.97 -14.80 -3.24
C GLY A 126 15.14 -14.20 -4.05
N LEU A 127 15.52 -12.95 -3.75
CA LEU A 127 16.73 -12.30 -4.31
C LEU A 127 18.02 -12.73 -3.57
N GLY A 128 17.96 -13.71 -2.67
CA GLY A 128 19.09 -14.10 -1.81
C GLY A 128 19.34 -13.14 -0.63
N ILE A 129 18.48 -12.14 -0.44
CA ILE A 129 18.64 -11.10 0.59
C ILE A 129 18.03 -11.59 1.91
N ALA A 130 18.79 -11.52 3.00
CA ALA A 130 18.40 -12.05 4.31
C ALA A 130 18.59 -11.05 5.46
N GLY A 131 18.10 -11.42 6.65
CA GLY A 131 18.32 -10.68 7.89
C GLY A 131 17.82 -9.22 7.85
N ARG A 132 18.63 -8.31 8.41
CA ARG A 132 18.32 -6.87 8.48
C ARG A 132 18.29 -6.21 7.10
N GLU A 133 19.06 -6.73 6.14
CA GLU A 133 19.11 -6.20 4.78
C GLU A 133 17.79 -6.41 4.04
N ARG A 134 17.11 -7.54 4.29
CA ARG A 134 15.77 -7.79 3.72
C ARG A 134 14.77 -6.71 4.11
N ALA A 135 14.80 -6.25 5.36
CA ALA A 135 13.92 -5.18 5.82
C ALA A 135 14.26 -3.86 5.10
N ALA A 136 15.54 -3.47 5.08
CA ALA A 136 15.97 -2.24 4.42
C ALA A 136 15.65 -2.21 2.92
N VAL A 137 15.78 -3.34 2.22
CA VAL A 137 15.43 -3.46 0.79
C VAL A 137 13.93 -3.42 0.57
N THR A 138 13.15 -4.04 1.47
CA THR A 138 11.68 -3.92 1.43
C THR A 138 11.27 -2.46 1.60
N ASP A 139 11.84 -1.77 2.60
CA ASP A 139 11.60 -0.34 2.84
C ASP A 139 11.97 0.50 1.61
N LEU A 140 13.13 0.26 1.00
CA LEU A 140 13.56 0.96 -0.21
C LEU A 140 12.52 0.86 -1.34
N ILE A 141 12.01 -0.35 -1.60
CA ILE A 141 11.04 -0.59 -2.66
C ILE A 141 9.69 0.07 -2.32
N VAL A 142 9.21 -0.08 -1.08
CA VAL A 142 7.95 0.51 -0.63
C VAL A 142 8.01 2.04 -0.69
N HIS A 143 9.06 2.66 -0.15
CA HIS A 143 9.21 4.11 -0.17
C HIS A 143 9.38 4.66 -1.60
N HIS A 144 10.11 3.96 -2.47
CA HIS A 144 10.21 4.36 -3.88
C HIS A 144 8.84 4.33 -4.58
N LEU A 145 8.10 3.24 -4.40
CA LEU A 145 6.77 3.04 -4.97
C LEU A 145 5.79 4.11 -4.49
N LEU A 146 5.63 4.26 -3.18
CA LEU A 146 4.68 5.21 -2.59
C LEU A 146 5.10 6.66 -2.84
N GLY A 147 6.39 6.96 -2.82
CA GLY A 147 6.92 8.28 -3.17
C GLY A 147 6.60 8.67 -4.62
N CYS A 148 6.76 7.74 -5.57
CA CYS A 148 6.40 7.99 -6.96
C CYS A 148 4.89 8.20 -7.15
N VAL A 149 4.07 7.36 -6.51
CA VAL A 149 2.60 7.50 -6.57
C VAL A 149 2.14 8.81 -5.94
N GLY A 150 2.65 9.15 -4.76
CA GLY A 150 2.32 10.40 -4.08
C GLY A 150 2.74 11.63 -4.89
N ALA A 151 3.94 11.62 -5.49
CA ALA A 151 4.37 12.70 -6.37
C ALA A 151 3.45 12.85 -7.60
N GLU A 152 3.00 11.73 -8.19
CA GLU A 152 2.06 11.76 -9.31
C GLU A 152 0.67 12.29 -8.90
N GLN A 153 0.17 11.88 -7.74
CA GLN A 153 -1.09 12.37 -7.16
C GLN A 153 -1.03 13.87 -6.87
N ASN A 154 0.05 14.35 -6.25
CA ASN A 154 0.26 15.77 -5.95
C ASN A 154 0.32 16.63 -7.22
N ARG A 155 1.00 16.15 -8.28
CA ARG A 155 1.02 16.84 -9.57
C ARG A 155 -0.38 16.91 -10.19
N ARG A 156 -1.14 15.82 -10.15
CA ARG A 156 -2.53 15.77 -10.64
C ARG A 156 -3.41 16.77 -9.87
N LEU A 157 -3.30 16.80 -8.55
CA LEU A 157 -4.03 17.74 -7.70
C LEU A 157 -3.68 19.20 -8.01
N ALA A 158 -2.41 19.50 -8.28
CA ALA A 158 -1.94 20.83 -8.66
C ALA A 158 -2.21 21.21 -10.13
N GLY A 159 -2.92 20.38 -10.90
CA GLY A 159 -3.17 20.62 -12.33
C GLY A 159 -1.92 20.54 -13.21
N LEU A 160 -0.84 19.92 -12.71
CA LEU A 160 0.42 19.75 -13.42
C LEU A 160 0.43 18.46 -14.25
N SER A 161 1.20 18.47 -15.34
CA SER A 161 1.38 17.28 -16.20
C SER A 161 1.95 16.09 -15.42
N THR A 162 1.32 14.92 -15.54
CA THR A 162 1.82 13.63 -15.02
C THR A 162 2.50 12.79 -16.11
N ARG A 163 2.72 13.35 -17.31
CA ARG A 163 3.32 12.64 -18.43
C ARG A 163 4.70 12.10 -18.04
N GLY A 164 4.90 10.80 -18.25
CA GLY A 164 6.16 10.11 -17.96
C GLY A 164 6.34 9.63 -16.51
N ALA A 165 5.42 9.95 -15.58
CA ALA A 165 5.52 9.51 -14.19
C ALA A 165 5.58 7.97 -14.06
N GLY A 166 4.69 7.25 -14.77
CA GLY A 166 4.71 5.78 -14.81
C GLY A 166 6.02 5.21 -15.36
N ALA A 167 6.52 5.76 -16.48
CA ALA A 167 7.80 5.31 -17.07
C ALA A 167 9.00 5.59 -16.15
N SER A 168 8.98 6.71 -15.42
CA SER A 168 10.02 7.04 -14.43
C SER A 168 10.00 6.07 -13.25
N TYR A 169 8.82 5.76 -12.73
CA TYR A 169 8.63 4.74 -11.69
C TYR A 169 9.16 3.37 -12.14
N GLU A 170 8.71 2.88 -13.31
CA GLU A 170 9.14 1.57 -13.81
C GLU A 170 10.66 1.49 -14.00
N ARG A 171 11.25 2.56 -14.54
CA ARG A 171 12.70 2.64 -14.73
C ARG A 171 13.43 2.64 -13.39
N GLY A 172 12.93 3.40 -12.41
CA GLY A 172 13.50 3.44 -11.06
C GLY A 172 13.48 2.07 -10.38
N LEU A 173 12.33 1.39 -10.40
CA LEU A 173 12.19 0.05 -9.83
C LEU A 173 13.13 -0.96 -10.51
N ARG A 174 13.20 -0.97 -11.85
CA ARG A 174 14.13 -1.85 -12.59
C ARG A 174 15.58 -1.59 -12.24
N LEU A 175 15.99 -0.33 -12.04
CA LEU A 175 17.35 0.00 -11.63
C LEU A 175 17.66 -0.50 -10.22
N ILE A 176 16.72 -0.34 -9.29
CA ILE A 176 16.84 -0.90 -7.92
C ILE A 176 17.03 -2.42 -7.99
N LEU A 177 16.13 -3.13 -8.69
CA LEU A 177 16.18 -4.59 -8.77
C LEU A 177 17.44 -5.12 -9.46
N ARG A 178 17.87 -4.48 -10.56
CA ARG A 178 19.13 -4.82 -11.23
C ARG A 178 20.34 -4.63 -10.31
N GLY A 179 20.39 -3.52 -9.57
CA GLY A 179 21.48 -3.26 -8.63
C GLY A 179 21.54 -4.26 -7.47
N LEU A 180 20.39 -4.79 -7.06
CA LEU A 180 20.30 -5.85 -6.04
C LEU A 180 20.76 -7.21 -6.57
N ALA A 181 20.53 -7.50 -7.85
CA ALA A 181 20.93 -8.76 -8.50
C ALA A 181 22.43 -8.86 -8.84
N THR A 182 23.15 -7.73 -8.86
CA THR A 182 24.60 -7.68 -9.19
C THR A 182 25.53 -7.79 -7.97
N ARG A 183 25.00 -8.13 -6.80
CA ARG A 183 25.77 -8.30 -5.57
C ARG A 183 26.42 -9.68 -5.43
#